data_AF-A0A850DQB4-F1
#
_entry.id   AF-A0A850DQB4-F1
#
_cell.length_a   1.000
_cell.length_b   1.000
_cell.length_c   1.000
_cell.angle_alpha   90.00
_cell.angle_beta   90.00
_cell.angle_gamma   90.00
#
_symmetry.space_group_name_H-M   'P 1'
#
loop_
_entity.id
_entity.type
_entity.pdbx_description
1 polymer ?
#
loop_
_entity_poly.entity_id
_entity_poly.type
_entity_poly.pdbx_seq_one_letter_code
_entity_poly.pdbx_strand_id
1 'polypeptide(L)'
;MTVLSRLTIVTAGVLILVGCAGCSTPQLEEEPNVSQTSAPTSSGQTLAEARAQLQERSGLTDTSITVNETMSGFQEHRRLWLEASTTSTSEDEQRTLVEYMFALGWSVNDVDADQGVSVRVHTQPQVTIGALLKDWEGLQYRSTSDSFRELVVASRKVLERQLGQWPGAVPSR
;
A
#
# COMPACT_ATOMS: atom_id res chain seq x y z
N MET A 1 39.43 25.75 14.58
CA MET A 1 40.56 25.56 13.65
C MET A 1 40.27 24.33 12.82
N THR A 2 39.92 24.56 11.56
CA THR A 2 39.50 23.55 10.59
C THR A 2 40.72 23.16 9.76
N VAL A 3 41.03 21.87 9.65
CA VAL A 3 42.04 21.39 8.69
C VAL A 3 41.40 20.31 7.82
N LEU A 4 41.27 20.65 6.54
CA LEU A 4 40.89 19.82 5.41
C LEU A 4 41.83 18.63 5.25
N SER A 5 41.27 17.44 5.03
CA SER A 5 41.98 16.33 4.37
C SER A 5 41.73 16.36 2.87
N ARG A 6 42.83 16.40 2.10
CA ARG A 6 42.92 16.34 0.63
C ARG A 6 42.71 14.89 0.14
N LEU A 7 41.84 14.65 -0.84
CA LEU A 7 42.10 14.55 -2.29
C LEU A 7 43.10 13.45 -2.70
N THR A 8 42.59 12.41 -3.38
CA THR A 8 43.35 11.70 -4.45
C THR A 8 42.36 11.22 -5.50
N ILE A 9 42.29 11.94 -6.61
CA ILE A 9 41.57 11.59 -7.83
C ILE A 9 42.57 10.82 -8.71
N VAL A 10 42.23 9.59 -9.09
CA VAL A 10 43.01 8.81 -10.07
C VAL A 10 42.37 9.04 -11.44
N THR A 11 42.98 9.95 -12.21
CA THR A 11 42.65 10.20 -13.61
C THR A 11 43.45 9.22 -14.47
N ALA A 12 42.78 8.22 -15.06
CA ALA A 12 43.36 7.42 -16.13
C ALA A 12 42.74 7.86 -17.46
N GLY A 13 43.49 8.66 -18.22
CA GLY A 13 43.18 8.96 -19.61
C GLY A 13 43.69 7.86 -20.53
N VAL A 14 42.90 7.50 -21.53
CA VAL A 14 43.31 6.74 -22.73
C VAL A 14 42.45 7.29 -23.88
N LEU A 15 43.02 8.20 -24.69
CA LEU A 15 43.66 7.98 -25.99
C LEU A 15 42.66 7.96 -27.15
N ILE A 16 42.50 9.13 -27.79
CA ILE A 16 41.79 9.32 -29.06
C ILE A 16 42.76 8.95 -30.19
N LEU A 17 42.33 8.10 -31.12
CA LEU A 17 42.97 7.93 -32.43
C LEU A 17 41.93 8.10 -33.54
N VAL A 18 42.36 8.86 -34.52
CA VAL A 18 41.64 9.49 -35.63
C VAL A 18 41.43 8.53 -36.80
N GLY A 19 40.28 8.68 -37.48
CA GLY A 19 40.25 8.64 -38.94
C GLY A 19 39.44 7.51 -39.58
N CYS A 20 38.28 7.88 -40.15
CA CYS A 20 37.95 7.59 -41.55
C CYS A 20 36.91 8.60 -42.03
N ALA A 21 37.24 9.30 -43.11
CA ALA A 21 36.38 10.22 -43.81
C ALA A 21 35.49 9.46 -44.80
N GLY A 22 34.21 9.87 -44.90
CA GLY A 22 33.38 9.70 -46.07
C GLY A 22 32.37 8.54 -46.03
N CYS A 23 31.13 8.84 -45.63
CA CYS A 23 29.92 8.55 -46.41
C CYS A 23 28.68 9.19 -45.74
N SER A 24 27.94 9.92 -46.56
CA SER A 24 26.64 10.62 -46.45
C SER A 24 25.68 10.34 -45.27
N THR A 25 25.06 11.43 -44.79
CA THR A 25 23.94 11.54 -43.82
C THR A 25 22.69 10.72 -44.20
N PRO A 26 21.87 10.26 -43.23
CA PRO A 26 20.82 11.14 -42.65
C PRO A 26 20.54 10.97 -41.14
N GLN A 27 20.18 12.10 -40.51
CA GLN A 27 19.21 12.32 -39.41
C GLN A 27 18.73 11.10 -38.57
N LEU A 28 19.13 11.06 -37.29
CA LEU A 28 18.53 10.29 -36.18
C LEU A 28 18.67 11.17 -34.92
N GLU A 29 17.59 11.80 -34.48
CA GLU A 29 16.71 11.35 -33.40
C GLU A 29 17.33 11.54 -32.00
N GLU A 30 16.69 12.47 -31.30
CA GLU A 30 16.86 12.87 -29.91
C GLU A 30 16.74 11.65 -28.99
N GLU A 31 17.84 11.16 -28.41
CA GLU A 31 17.76 10.07 -27.44
C GLU A 31 17.08 10.56 -26.14
N PRO A 32 16.01 9.88 -25.67
CA PRO A 32 15.26 10.29 -24.52
C PRO A 32 16.05 10.00 -23.24
N ASN A 33 16.14 11.02 -22.40
CA ASN A 33 16.58 10.95 -21.01
C ASN A 33 15.71 9.92 -20.26
N VAL A 34 16.21 8.69 -20.10
CA VAL A 34 15.57 7.66 -19.29
C VAL A 34 15.75 8.03 -17.82
N SER A 35 14.83 8.84 -17.31
CA SER A 35 14.62 9.02 -15.88
C SER A 35 14.31 7.64 -15.28
N GLN A 36 15.33 7.02 -14.68
CA GLN A 36 15.13 5.87 -13.81
C GLN A 36 14.45 6.37 -12.53
N THR A 37 13.12 6.47 -12.57
CA THR A 37 12.30 6.54 -11.37
C THR A 37 12.46 5.19 -10.67
N SER A 38 13.32 5.13 -9.66
CA SER A 38 13.33 4.02 -8.72
C SER A 38 11.92 3.91 -8.14
N ALA A 39 11.23 2.80 -8.42
CA ALA A 39 9.98 2.51 -7.74
C ALA A 39 10.25 2.57 -6.22
N PRO A 40 9.42 3.27 -5.42
CA PRO A 40 9.60 3.26 -3.98
C PRO A 40 9.59 1.82 -3.52
N THR A 41 10.69 1.38 -2.90
CA THR A 41 10.75 0.08 -2.25
C THR A 41 9.70 0.14 -1.14
N SER A 42 8.55 -0.48 -1.38
CA SER A 42 7.45 -0.55 -0.43
C SER A 42 7.95 -1.28 0.81
N SER A 43 8.44 -0.54 1.81
CA SER A 43 8.98 -1.13 3.03
C SER A 43 7.88 -1.54 4.02
N GLY A 44 6.61 -1.26 3.70
CA GLY A 44 5.50 -1.35 4.65
C GLY A 44 5.75 -0.52 5.92
N GLN A 45 5.00 -0.84 6.97
CA GLN A 45 5.15 -0.33 8.33
C GLN A 45 4.87 -1.44 9.34
N THR A 46 5.25 -1.24 10.60
CA THR A 46 4.91 -2.17 11.69
C THR A 46 3.43 -2.08 12.06
N LEU A 47 2.90 -3.13 12.70
CA LEU A 47 1.53 -3.13 13.23
C LEU A 47 1.31 -1.99 14.25
N ALA A 48 2.34 -1.65 15.02
CA ALA A 48 2.27 -0.55 15.99
C ALA A 48 2.14 0.81 15.30
N GLU A 49 2.90 1.05 14.24
CA GLU A 49 2.81 2.27 13.43
C GLU A 49 1.45 2.36 12.72
N ALA A 50 0.95 1.27 12.15
CA ALA A 50 -0.37 1.24 11.52
C ALA A 50 -1.49 1.57 12.52
N ARG A 51 -1.41 1.05 13.77
CA ARG A 51 -2.36 1.38 14.84
C ARG A 51 -2.32 2.85 15.20
N ALA A 52 -1.12 3.41 15.39
CA ALA A 52 -0.95 4.83 15.68
C ALA A 52 -1.51 5.68 14.53
N GLN A 53 -1.25 5.29 13.29
CA GLN A 53 -1.74 6.00 12.10
C GLN A 53 -3.27 6.01 12.03
N LEU A 54 -3.94 4.87 12.29
CA LEU A 54 -5.40 4.81 12.29
C LEU A 54 -6.00 5.65 13.42
N GLN A 55 -5.39 5.60 14.61
CA GLN A 55 -5.84 6.32 15.80
C GLN A 55 -5.69 7.84 15.66
N GLU A 56 -4.66 8.31 14.97
CA GLU A 56 -4.39 9.74 14.75
C GLU A 56 -5.27 10.36 13.64
N ARG A 57 -6.00 9.54 12.88
CA ARG A 57 -6.83 10.03 11.77
C ARG A 57 -8.06 10.77 12.30
N SER A 58 -8.18 12.04 11.92
CA SER A 58 -9.29 12.90 12.32
C SER A 58 -10.63 12.37 11.83
N GLY A 59 -11.67 12.49 12.66
CA GLY A 59 -13.04 12.08 12.32
C GLY A 59 -13.31 10.59 12.49
N LEU A 60 -12.35 9.83 13.06
CA LEU A 60 -12.53 8.44 13.47
C LEU A 60 -12.60 8.31 14.99
N THR A 61 -13.36 7.32 15.43
CA THR A 61 -13.51 6.88 16.83
C THR A 61 -13.48 5.35 16.87
N ASP A 62 -13.35 4.76 18.05
CA ASP A 62 -13.34 3.29 18.26
C ASP A 62 -12.41 2.52 17.32
N THR A 63 -11.25 3.12 17.02
CA THR A 63 -10.30 2.56 16.05
C THR A 63 -9.54 1.38 16.63
N SER A 64 -9.41 0.29 15.88
CA SER A 64 -8.53 -0.83 16.26
C SER A 64 -7.95 -1.55 15.04
N ILE A 65 -6.76 -2.13 15.24
CA ILE A 65 -6.16 -3.11 14.32
C ILE A 65 -5.76 -4.32 15.15
N THR A 66 -6.33 -5.48 14.86
CA THR A 66 -6.05 -6.75 15.54
C THR A 66 -5.57 -7.80 14.55
N VAL A 67 -4.83 -8.78 15.05
CA VAL A 67 -4.44 -9.96 14.27
C VAL A 67 -5.36 -11.09 14.70
N ASN A 68 -6.06 -11.69 13.75
CA ASN A 68 -6.84 -12.89 13.94
C ASN A 68 -5.99 -14.08 13.49
N GLU A 69 -5.62 -14.93 14.45
CA GLU A 69 -4.83 -16.13 14.24
C GLU A 69 -5.76 -17.34 14.21
N THR A 70 -5.64 -18.15 13.15
CA THR A 70 -6.37 -19.41 13.01
C THR A 70 -5.39 -20.54 12.71
N MET A 71 -5.70 -21.73 13.20
CA MET A 71 -4.88 -22.93 12.98
C MET A 71 -5.61 -23.89 12.05
N SER A 72 -4.98 -24.26 10.93
CA SER A 72 -5.43 -25.34 10.05
C SER A 72 -4.41 -26.48 10.13
N GLY A 73 -4.74 -27.52 10.90
CA GLY A 73 -3.77 -28.57 11.22
C GLY A 73 -2.58 -28.01 12.01
N PHE A 74 -1.40 -27.98 11.39
CA PHE A 74 -0.16 -27.43 11.98
C PHE A 74 0.26 -26.09 11.37
N GLN A 75 -0.56 -25.51 10.49
CA GLN A 75 -0.28 -24.21 9.87
C GLN A 75 -1.05 -23.11 10.59
N GLU A 76 -0.31 -22.09 11.02
CA GLU A 76 -0.87 -20.84 11.52
C GLU A 76 -1.20 -19.92 10.34
N HIS A 77 -2.37 -19.31 10.40
CA HIS A 77 -2.87 -18.38 9.42
C HIS A 77 -3.27 -17.08 10.11
N ARG A 78 -2.95 -15.96 9.48
CA ARG A 78 -3.14 -14.64 10.07
C ARG A 78 -3.95 -13.76 9.14
N ARG A 79 -4.90 -13.05 9.73
CA ARG A 79 -5.67 -11.99 9.09
C ARG A 79 -5.57 -10.72 9.92
N LEU A 80 -5.38 -9.58 9.26
CA LEU A 80 -5.52 -8.29 9.92
C LEU A 80 -7.00 -7.87 9.93
N TRP A 81 -7.48 -7.45 11.08
CA TRP A 81 -8.84 -6.97 11.28
C TRP A 81 -8.80 -5.51 11.72
N LEU A 82 -9.35 -4.63 10.91
CA LEU A 82 -9.42 -3.20 11.15
C LEU A 82 -10.86 -2.79 11.43
N GLU A 83 -11.04 -1.98 12.46
CA GLU A 83 -12.33 -1.44 12.86
C GLU A 83 -12.20 0.06 13.12
N ALA A 84 -13.22 0.83 12.71
CA ALA A 84 -13.34 2.25 13.01
C ALA A 84 -14.80 2.69 12.97
N SER A 85 -15.13 3.70 13.75
CA SER A 85 -16.41 4.42 13.74
C SER A 85 -16.22 5.80 13.12
N THR A 86 -17.15 6.24 12.26
CA THR A 86 -17.18 7.61 11.72
C THR A 86 -18.58 8.19 11.71
N THR A 87 -18.69 9.49 11.90
CA THR A 87 -19.95 10.25 11.79
C THR A 87 -20.17 10.81 10.38
N SER A 88 -19.26 10.54 9.44
CA SER A 88 -19.46 10.97 8.05
C SER A 88 -20.71 10.32 7.46
N THR A 89 -21.50 11.13 6.74
CA THR A 89 -22.68 10.69 6.00
C THR A 89 -22.41 10.63 4.49
N SER A 90 -21.21 11.00 4.03
CA SER A 90 -20.83 10.99 2.63
C SER A 90 -20.39 9.60 2.21
N GLU A 91 -21.05 9.01 1.21
CA GLU A 91 -20.67 7.70 0.66
C GLU A 91 -19.23 7.71 0.12
N ASP A 92 -18.80 8.80 -0.51
CA ASP A 92 -17.44 8.93 -1.04
C ASP A 92 -16.40 8.95 0.08
N GLU A 93 -16.64 9.69 1.17
CA GLU A 93 -15.73 9.71 2.32
C GLU A 93 -15.66 8.35 3.02
N GLN A 94 -16.80 7.68 3.15
CA GLN A 94 -16.88 6.33 3.70
C GLN A 94 -16.16 5.31 2.81
N ARG A 95 -16.31 5.42 1.49
CA ARG A 95 -15.57 4.60 0.51
C ARG A 95 -14.07 4.81 0.66
N THR A 96 -13.61 6.06 0.64
CA THR A 96 -12.19 6.40 0.80
C THR A 96 -11.65 5.92 2.15
N LEU A 97 -12.44 5.97 3.22
CA LEU A 97 -12.06 5.40 4.52
C LEU A 97 -11.85 3.88 4.44
N VAL A 98 -12.76 3.15 3.81
CA VAL A 98 -12.65 1.69 3.69
C VAL A 98 -11.45 1.30 2.83
N GLU A 99 -11.23 1.98 1.70
CA GLU A 99 -10.05 1.79 0.84
C GLU A 99 -8.75 2.09 1.61
N TYR A 100 -8.74 3.18 2.38
CA TYR A 100 -7.63 3.54 3.26
C TYR A 100 -7.35 2.45 4.31
N MET A 101 -8.37 1.92 4.97
CA MET A 101 -8.19 0.85 5.96
C MET A 101 -7.66 -0.44 5.33
N PHE A 102 -8.09 -0.79 4.11
CA PHE A 102 -7.49 -1.93 3.39
C PHE A 102 -6.01 -1.67 3.06
N ALA A 103 -5.67 -0.49 2.54
CA ALA A 103 -4.29 -0.10 2.27
C ALA A 103 -3.43 -0.11 3.54
N LEU A 104 -3.98 0.39 4.65
CA LEU A 104 -3.30 0.45 5.94
C LEU A 104 -2.99 -0.95 6.46
N GLY A 105 -3.99 -1.84 6.48
CA GLY A 105 -3.80 -3.24 6.86
C GLY A 105 -2.80 -3.94 5.94
N TRP A 106 -2.87 -3.71 4.62
CA TRP A 106 -1.97 -4.33 3.65
C TRP A 106 -0.53 -3.84 3.74
N SER A 107 -0.30 -2.67 4.32
CA SER A 107 1.04 -2.12 4.54
C SER A 107 1.78 -2.71 5.75
N VAL A 108 1.11 -3.47 6.62
CA VAL A 108 1.72 -4.07 7.81
C VAL A 108 2.73 -5.16 7.41
N ASN A 109 4.00 -5.02 7.79
CA ASN A 109 5.11 -5.86 7.32
C ASN A 109 5.63 -6.88 8.35
N ASP A 110 5.30 -6.70 9.63
CA ASP A 110 5.71 -7.56 10.74
C ASP A 110 4.68 -8.68 11.03
N VAL A 111 3.61 -8.74 10.24
CA VAL A 111 2.58 -9.77 10.25
C VAL A 111 2.31 -10.23 8.82
N ASP A 112 2.68 -11.47 8.46
CA ASP A 112 2.27 -12.04 7.17
C ASP A 112 0.78 -12.39 7.22
N ALA A 113 -0.04 -11.49 6.67
CA ALA A 113 -1.49 -11.60 6.61
C ALA A 113 -1.91 -12.48 5.42
N ASP A 114 -1.55 -13.76 5.44
CA ASP A 114 -1.81 -14.72 4.36
C ASP A 114 -3.31 -14.90 4.08
N GLN A 115 -4.17 -14.72 5.09
CA GLN A 115 -5.63 -14.72 4.95
C GLN A 115 -6.22 -13.36 4.55
N GLY A 116 -5.38 -12.35 4.31
CA GLY A 116 -5.75 -11.02 3.85
C GLY A 116 -6.16 -10.07 4.98
N VAL A 117 -7.09 -9.17 4.67
CA VAL A 117 -7.52 -8.07 5.53
C VAL A 117 -9.04 -8.05 5.65
N SER A 118 -9.52 -7.77 6.85
CA SER A 118 -10.92 -7.55 7.19
C SER A 118 -11.11 -6.10 7.63
N VAL A 119 -12.12 -5.43 7.10
CA VAL A 119 -12.47 -4.05 7.45
C VAL A 119 -13.91 -3.98 7.90
N ARG A 120 -14.12 -3.36 9.07
CA ARG A 120 -15.42 -3.00 9.62
C ARG A 120 -15.47 -1.50 9.84
N VAL A 121 -16.50 -0.86 9.30
CA VAL A 121 -16.75 0.56 9.51
C VAL A 121 -18.16 0.76 10.06
N HIS A 122 -18.23 1.37 11.24
CA HIS A 122 -19.48 1.79 11.85
C HIS A 122 -19.80 3.22 11.39
N THR A 123 -20.95 3.40 10.74
CA THR A 123 -21.40 4.71 10.25
C THR A 123 -22.79 5.02 10.79
N GLN A 124 -23.16 6.31 10.79
CA GLN A 124 -24.50 6.73 11.18
C GLN A 124 -25.08 7.73 10.16
N PRO A 125 -26.04 7.33 9.31
CA PRO A 125 -26.69 6.01 9.23
C PRO A 125 -25.73 4.90 8.75
N GLN A 126 -26.00 3.65 9.17
CA GLN A 126 -25.17 2.50 8.80
C GLN A 126 -25.30 2.20 7.31
N VAL A 127 -24.18 2.20 6.59
CA VAL A 127 -24.14 1.85 5.17
C VAL A 127 -23.72 0.41 4.95
N THR A 128 -24.14 -0.15 3.80
CA THR A 128 -23.68 -1.45 3.33
C THR A 128 -22.33 -1.28 2.64
N ILE A 129 -21.24 -1.69 3.28
CA ILE A 129 -19.88 -1.43 2.78
C ILE A 129 -19.66 -2.07 1.40
N GLY A 130 -20.30 -3.19 1.09
CA GLY A 130 -20.22 -3.81 -0.23
C GLY A 130 -20.78 -2.98 -1.40
N ALA A 131 -21.58 -1.96 -1.12
CA ALA A 131 -22.01 -1.01 -2.13
C ALA A 131 -20.94 0.06 -2.41
N LEU A 132 -19.97 0.26 -1.51
CA LEU A 132 -18.92 1.29 -1.64
C LEU A 132 -17.78 0.83 -2.58
N LEU A 133 -17.48 -0.48 -2.62
CA LEU A 133 -16.35 -1.05 -3.36
C LEU A 133 -16.79 -1.95 -4.53
N LYS A 134 -17.64 -1.42 -5.43
CA LYS A 134 -18.24 -2.20 -6.54
C LYS A 134 -17.22 -2.71 -7.56
N ASP A 135 -16.09 -2.03 -7.65
CA ASP A 135 -14.94 -2.30 -8.52
C ASP A 135 -13.95 -3.32 -7.94
N TRP A 136 -14.10 -3.70 -6.67
CA TRP A 136 -13.25 -4.71 -6.04
C TRP A 136 -13.85 -6.11 -6.19
N GLU A 137 -13.54 -6.75 -7.31
CA GLU A 137 -13.98 -8.12 -7.59
C GLU A 137 -13.42 -9.15 -6.58
N GLY A 138 -14.28 -10.02 -6.07
CA GLY A 138 -13.89 -11.14 -5.19
C GLY A 138 -13.88 -10.80 -3.69
N LEU A 139 -14.34 -9.61 -3.30
CA LEU A 139 -14.63 -9.30 -1.91
C LEU A 139 -15.70 -10.24 -1.33
N GLN A 140 -15.48 -10.65 -0.10
CA GLN A 140 -16.47 -11.42 0.67
C GLN A 140 -17.11 -10.49 1.70
N TYR A 141 -18.39 -10.69 1.92
CA TYR A 141 -19.16 -9.89 2.88
C TYR A 141 -19.71 -10.80 3.95
N ARG A 142 -19.47 -10.44 5.21
CA ARG A 142 -20.10 -11.14 6.33
C ARG A 142 -21.13 -10.21 6.95
N SER A 143 -22.34 -10.73 7.04
CA SER A 143 -23.45 -10.09 7.72
C SER A 143 -23.55 -10.64 9.13
N THR A 144 -23.76 -9.75 10.11
CA THR A 144 -24.25 -10.14 11.44
C THR A 144 -25.78 -10.32 11.43
N SER A 145 -26.46 -9.79 10.40
CA SER A 145 -27.85 -10.05 10.02
C SER A 145 -28.10 -9.69 8.55
N ASP A 146 -29.17 -10.18 7.92
CA ASP A 146 -29.44 -10.02 6.47
C ASP A 146 -29.42 -8.57 5.96
N SER A 147 -29.62 -7.59 6.84
CA SER A 147 -29.65 -6.15 6.51
C SER A 147 -28.32 -5.42 6.76
N PHE A 148 -27.32 -6.08 7.37
CA PHE A 148 -26.13 -5.43 7.91
C PHE A 148 -24.83 -6.15 7.51
N ARG A 149 -24.34 -5.86 6.30
CA ARG A 149 -23.00 -6.27 5.86
C ARG A 149 -21.97 -5.27 6.37
N GLU A 150 -21.70 -5.35 7.66
CA GLU A 150 -20.78 -4.47 8.38
C GLU A 150 -19.32 -4.85 8.16
N LEU A 151 -19.04 -6.09 7.74
CA LEU A 151 -17.69 -6.60 7.54
C LEU A 151 -17.43 -6.93 6.08
N VAL A 152 -16.35 -6.36 5.56
CA VAL A 152 -15.77 -6.72 4.26
C VAL A 152 -14.48 -7.47 4.48
N VAL A 153 -14.30 -8.56 3.74
CA VAL A 153 -13.10 -9.39 3.79
C VAL A 153 -12.48 -9.40 2.40
N ALA A 154 -11.25 -8.91 2.32
CA ALA A 154 -10.41 -8.99 1.13
C ALA A 154 -9.36 -10.08 1.35
N SER A 155 -9.37 -11.10 0.49
CA SER A 155 -8.31 -12.11 0.49
C SER A 155 -7.00 -11.51 -0.03
N ARG A 156 -5.87 -12.16 0.29
CA ARG A 156 -4.55 -11.83 -0.27
C ARG A 156 -4.58 -11.60 -1.78
N LYS A 157 -5.21 -12.51 -2.53
CA LYS A 157 -5.34 -12.39 -3.99
C LYS A 157 -6.09 -11.13 -4.44
N VAL A 158 -7.10 -10.69 -3.69
CA VAL A 158 -7.83 -9.45 -4.00
C VAL A 158 -6.95 -8.25 -3.70
N LEU A 159 -6.28 -8.25 -2.55
CA LEU A 159 -5.39 -7.16 -2.14
C LEU A 159 -4.18 -7.02 -3.08
N GLU A 160 -3.57 -8.13 -3.49
CA GLU A 160 -2.47 -8.13 -4.46
C GLU A 160 -2.89 -7.54 -5.81
N ARG A 161 -4.14 -7.75 -6.22
CA ARG A 161 -4.69 -7.17 -7.45
C ARG A 161 -4.96 -5.68 -7.33
N GLN A 162 -5.52 -5.25 -6.19
CA GLN A 162 -6.00 -3.88 -6.00
C GLN A 162 -4.90 -2.93 -5.50
N LEU A 163 -3.98 -3.42 -4.67
CA LEU A 163 -3.01 -2.64 -3.92
C LEU A 163 -1.56 -3.03 -4.24
N GLY A 164 -1.34 -4.07 -5.05
CA GLY A 164 -0.02 -4.59 -5.37
C GLY A 164 0.53 -5.56 -4.32
N GLN A 165 1.79 -5.95 -4.48
CA GLN A 165 2.43 -6.97 -3.66
C GLN A 165 2.51 -6.57 -2.18
N TRP A 166 2.46 -7.58 -1.30
CA TRP A 166 2.69 -7.41 0.13
C TRP A 166 4.20 -7.32 0.45
N PRO A 167 4.62 -6.51 1.42
CA PRO A 167 3.83 -5.48 2.09
C PRO A 167 3.50 -4.32 1.15
N GLY A 168 2.26 -3.83 1.23
CA GLY A 168 1.80 -2.69 0.46
C GLY A 168 2.44 -1.37 0.91
N ALA A 169 2.30 -0.33 0.08
CA ALA A 169 2.79 0.99 0.42
C ALA A 169 2.02 1.55 1.62
N VAL A 170 2.72 2.27 2.51
CA VAL A 170 2.10 2.98 3.63
C VAL A 170 1.18 4.07 3.06
N PRO A 171 -0.14 4.04 3.33
CA PRO A 171 -1.05 5.04 2.81
C PRO A 171 -0.78 6.40 3.46
N SER A 172 -1.02 7.49 2.73
CA SER A 172 -0.98 8.84 3.30
C SER A 172 -2.05 8.99 4.40
N ARG A 173 -1.70 9.74 5.46
CA ARG A 173 -2.60 10.04 6.58
C ARG A 173 -3.83 10.81 6.13
#